data_AF-A0AAU3IX52-F1
#
_entry.id   AF-A0AAU3IX52-F1
#
_cell.length_a   1.000
_cell.length_b   1.000
_cell.length_c   1.000
_cell.angle_alpha   90.00
_cell.angle_beta   90.00
_cell.angle_gamma   90.00
#
_symmetry.space_group_name_H-M   'P 1'
#
loop_
_entity.id
_entity.type
_entity.pdbx_description
1 polymer ?
#
loop_
_entity_poly.entity_id
_entity_poly.type
_entity_poly.pdbx_seq_one_letter_code
_entity_poly.pdbx_strand_id
1 'polypeptide(L)' 'MSDPQIDPAGNTQAFRVFAQQQDAEISQERPSRLPMWIAIGVALVVVLAVVAYLLVR' A
#
# COMPACT_ATOMS: atom_id res chain seq x y z
N MET A 1 24.39 -23.71 -11.73
CA MET A 1 23.03 -24.14 -11.33
C MET A 1 23.05 -24.31 -9.83
N SER A 2 22.25 -23.56 -9.09
CA SER A 2 22.05 -23.77 -7.66
C SER A 2 21.02 -24.88 -7.52
N ASP A 3 21.48 -26.11 -7.24
CA ASP A 3 20.58 -27.19 -6.89
C ASP A 3 19.75 -26.77 -5.67
N PRO A 4 18.41 -26.98 -5.67
CA PRO A 4 17.60 -26.68 -4.50
C PRO A 4 18.13 -27.52 -3.34
N GLN A 5 18.74 -26.88 -2.35
CA GLN A 5 19.18 -27.55 -1.13
C GLN A 5 17.93 -27.98 -0.35
N ILE A 6 17.49 -29.21 -0.63
CA ILE A 6 16.36 -29.85 0.02
C ILE A 6 16.83 -30.22 1.42
N ASP A 7 16.21 -29.61 2.43
CA ASP A 7 16.47 -29.93 3.82
C ASP A 7 15.95 -31.33 4.15
N PRO A 8 16.83 -32.32 4.41
CA PRO A 8 16.44 -33.71 4.66
C PRO A 8 15.70 -33.88 6.00
N ALA A 9 15.85 -32.94 6.93
CA ALA A 9 15.19 -32.97 8.23
C ALA A 9 13.82 -32.28 8.21
N GLY A 10 13.45 -31.59 7.12
CA GLY A 10 12.16 -30.90 6.95
C GLY A 10 11.90 -29.72 7.90
N ASN A 11 12.75 -29.51 8.91
CA ASN A 11 12.52 -28.55 9.98
C ASN A 11 12.69 -27.09 9.53
N THR A 12 13.51 -26.85 8.50
CA THR A 12 13.72 -25.50 7.95
C THR A 12 12.52 -24.98 7.18
N GLN A 13 11.60 -25.84 6.75
CA GLN A 13 10.41 -25.41 5.99
C GLN A 13 9.50 -24.49 6.82
N ALA A 14 9.36 -24.76 8.12
CA ALA A 14 8.58 -23.91 9.02
C ALA A 14 9.19 -22.51 9.18
N PHE A 15 10.51 -22.42 9.34
CA PHE A 15 11.23 -21.14 9.42
C PHE A 15 11.13 -20.34 8.12
N ARG A 16 11.14 -21.02 6.98
CA ARG A 16 10.99 -20.38 5.66
C ARG A 16 9.60 -19.78 5.48
N VAL A 17 8.55 -20.49 5.91
CA VAL A 17 7.18 -19.98 5.87
C VAL A 17 7.04 -18.76 6.79
N PHE A 18 7.59 -18.81 8.00
CA PHE A 18 7.56 -17.69 8.94
C PHE A 18 8.31 -16.46 8.40
N ALA A 19 9.51 -16.65 7.85
CA ALA A 19 10.28 -15.56 7.24
C ALA A 19 9.57 -14.94 6.02
N GLN A 20 8.98 -15.77 5.15
CA GLN A 20 8.20 -15.29 4.00
C GLN A 20 6.95 -14.50 4.40
N GLN A 21 6.28 -14.90 5.49
CA GLN A 21 5.14 -14.15 6.04
C GLN A 21 5.57 -12.77 6.56
N GLN A 22 6.70 -12.70 7.26
CA GLN A 22 7.24 -11.43 7.76
C GLN A 22 7.66 -10.49 6.61
N ASP A 23 8.31 -11.01 5.57
CA ASP A 23 8.68 -10.24 4.37
C ASP A 23 7.44 -9.76 3.59
N ALA A 24 6.37 -10.57 3.57
CA ALA A 24 5.09 -10.21 2.96
C ALA A 24 4.37 -9.11 3.76
N GLU A 25 4.34 -9.18 5.10
CA GLU A 25 3.75 -8.14 5.96
C GLU A 25 4.47 -6.80 5.82
N ILE A 26 5.81 -6.81 5.78
CA ILE A 26 6.64 -5.60 5.57
C ILE A 26 6.37 -4.97 4.20
N SER A 27 6.04 -5.78 3.19
CA SER A 27 5.73 -5.33 1.83
C SER A 27 4.29 -4.83 1.65
N GLN A 28 3.37 -5.18 2.56
CA GLN A 28 1.93 -5.03 2.36
C GLN A 28 1.36 -3.73 2.95
N GLU A 29 2.07 -3.06 3.85
CA GLU A 29 1.60 -1.80 4.45
C GLU A 29 2.05 -0.57 3.67
N ARG A 30 1.68 -0.46 2.38
CA ARG A 30 1.61 0.88 1.77
C ARG A 30 0.26 1.50 2.16
N PRO A 31 0.25 2.58 2.96
CA PRO A 31 -1.00 3.22 3.34
C PRO A 31 -1.76 3.64 2.09
N SER A 32 -3.06 3.34 2.08
CA SER A 32 -3.92 3.70 0.96
C SER A 32 -3.88 5.20 0.73
N ARG A 33 -3.61 5.61 -0.52
CA ARG A 33 -3.63 7.01 -0.94
C ARG A 33 -5.05 7.51 -1.26
N LEU A 34 -6.05 6.63 -1.24
CA LEU A 34 -7.45 6.97 -1.49
C LEU A 34 -7.96 8.16 -0.66
N PRO A 35 -7.77 8.21 0.69
CA PRO A 35 -8.20 9.36 1.48
C PRO A 35 -7.54 10.68 1.05
N MET A 36 -6.26 10.64 0.62
CA MET A 36 -5.56 11.82 0.11
C MET A 36 -6.22 12.35 -1.17
N TRP A 37 -6.51 11.46 -2.12
CA TRP A 37 -7.15 11.84 -3.37
C TRP A 37 -8.56 12.37 -3.18
N ILE A 38 -9.32 11.80 -2.24
CA ILE A 38 -10.64 12.30 -1.86
C ILE A 38 -10.54 13.73 -1.31
N ALA A 39 -9.61 13.97 -0.37
CA ALA A 39 -9.41 15.30 0.20
C ALA A 39 -9.04 16.34 -0.86
N ILE A 40 -8.13 16.01 -1.79
CA ILE A 40 -7.75 16.88 -2.90
C ILE A 40 -8.96 17.20 -3.79
N GLY A 41 -9.75 16.19 -4.13
CA GLY A 41 -10.96 16.37 -4.96
C GLY A 41 -11.97 17.31 -4.31
N VAL A 42 -12.27 17.12 -3.02
CA VAL A 42 -13.18 18.00 -2.28
C VAL A 42 -12.65 19.43 -2.22
N ALA A 43 -11.36 19.62 -1.92
CA ALA A 43 -10.75 20.95 -1.88
C ALA A 43 -10.86 21.68 -3.23
N LEU A 44 -10.61 20.96 -4.34
CA LEU A 44 -10.73 21.53 -5.69
C LEU A 44 -12.17 22.01 -5.98
N VAL A 45 -13.17 21.21 -5.62
CA VAL A 45 -14.59 21.56 -5.79
C VAL A 45 -14.95 22.81 -4.99
N VAL A 46 -14.49 22.91 -3.74
CA VAL A 46 -14.74 24.09 -2.89
C VAL A 46 -14.09 25.34 -3.49
N VAL A 47 -12.84 25.25 -3.95
CA VAL A 47 -12.14 26.38 -4.60
C VAL A 47 -12.90 26.84 -5.84
N LEU A 48 -13.32 25.91 -6.71
CA LEU A 48 -14.09 26.24 -7.90
C LEU A 48 -15.44 26.90 -7.55
N ALA A 49 -16.13 26.42 -6.53
CA ALA A 49 -17.38 27.01 -6.07
C ALA A 49 -17.18 28.44 -5.56
N VAL A 50 -16.11 28.69 -4.80
CA VAL A 50 -15.75 30.04 -4.32
C VAL A 50 -15.41 30.96 -5.49
N VAL A 51 -14.61 30.51 -6.45
CA VAL A 51 -14.27 31.30 -7.64
C VAL A 51 -15.52 31.63 -8.44
N ALA A 52 -16.38 30.65 -8.71
CA ALA A 52 -17.65 30.87 -9.41
C ALA A 52 -18.55 31.86 -8.66
N TYR A 53 -18.64 31.74 -7.33
CA TYR A 53 -19.40 32.67 -6.50
C TYR A 53 -18.87 34.11 -6.61
N LEU A 54 -17.55 34.28 -6.56
CA LEU A 54 -16.91 35.59 -6.69
C LEU A 54 -17.04 36.20 -8.10
N LEU A 55 -17.16 35.38 -9.13
CA LEU A 55 -17.36 35.86 -10.51
C LEU A 55 -18.81 36.25 -10.80
N VAL A 56 -19.77 35.62 -10.11
CA VAL A 56 -21.21 35.87 -10.31
C VAL A 56 -21.72 37.02 -9.43
N ARG A 57 -21.01 37.35 -8.35
CA ARG A 57 -21.36 38.42 -7.41
C ARG A 57 -20.65 39.72 -7.74
#